data_AF-A0AA88LE83-F1
#
_entry.id   AF-A0AA88LE83-F1
#
_cell.length_a   1.000
_cell.length_b   1.000
_cell.length_c   1.000
_cell.angle_alpha   90.00
_cell.angle_beta   90.00
_cell.angle_gamma   90.00
#
_symmetry.space_group_name_H-M   'P 1'
#
loop_
_entity.id
_entity.type
_entity.pdbx_description
1 polymer ?
#
loop_
_entity_poly.entity_id
_entity_poly.type
_entity_poly.pdbx_seq_one_letter_code
_entity_poly.pdbx_strand_id
1 'polypeptide(L)'
;WNEMTSQLGKLTEQLSSHLRKIPFPQPMILDFWSSRLPPFGIDLDEIEGSQPKSPMPDMEDEVRLLYKTHVYFMKQKFQPDERDSEDEEKEEEQVEAIGFYSSIFNSRSDHMIMVEDHSSIENEPRVVLKFPLTYEESMKLLFERESVAANELPLPREDAEKLLSSLWSCHLLETVKT
;
A
#
# COMPACT_ATOMS: atom_id res chain seq x y z
N TRP A 1 -24.11 2.14 -39.52
CA TRP A 1 -24.02 1.05 -38.51
C TRP A 1 -22.81 0.15 -38.78
N ASN A 2 -22.72 -0.50 -39.94
CA ASN A 2 -21.60 -1.39 -40.30
C ASN A 2 -20.21 -0.72 -40.29
N GLU A 3 -20.12 0.55 -40.68
CA GLU A 3 -18.86 1.31 -40.66
C GLU A 3 -18.40 1.59 -39.22
N MET A 4 -19.33 1.90 -38.31
CA MET A 4 -19.03 2.21 -36.92
C MET A 4 -18.56 0.96 -36.17
N THR A 5 -19.17 -0.20 -36.45
CA THR A 5 -18.73 -1.49 -35.91
C THR A 5 -17.37 -1.92 -36.47
N SER A 6 -17.07 -1.61 -37.73
CA SER A 6 -15.76 -1.85 -38.35
C SER A 6 -14.67 -0.99 -37.71
N GLN A 7 -14.97 0.29 -37.47
CA GLN A 7 -14.04 1.21 -36.81
C GLN A 7 -13.83 0.86 -35.33
N LEU A 8 -14.89 0.46 -34.61
CA LEU A 8 -14.77 -0.09 -33.26
C LEU A 8 -13.92 -1.37 -33.24
N GLY A 9 -14.13 -2.28 -34.21
CA GLY A 9 -13.34 -3.50 -34.38
C GLY A 9 -11.85 -3.22 -34.55
N LYS A 10 -11.49 -2.28 -35.43
CA LYS A 10 -10.11 -1.83 -35.64
C LYS A 10 -9.53 -1.17 -34.40
N LEU A 11 -10.30 -0.34 -33.71
CA LEU A 11 -9.88 0.27 -32.45
C LEU A 11 -9.62 -0.79 -31.38
N THR A 12 -10.46 -1.84 -31.26
CA THR A 12 -10.22 -2.95 -30.33
C THR A 12 -8.97 -3.76 -30.67
N GLU A 13 -8.64 -4.00 -31.94
CA GLU A 13 -7.40 -4.68 -32.33
C GLU A 13 -6.16 -3.81 -32.08
N GLN A 14 -6.26 -2.51 -32.40
CA GLN A 14 -5.20 -1.53 -32.13
C GLN A 14 -4.97 -1.33 -30.63
N LEU A 15 -6.05 -1.25 -29.85
CA LEU A 15 -5.97 -1.27 -28.40
C LEU A 15 -5.37 -2.60 -27.97
N SER A 16 -5.90 -3.76 -28.32
CA SER A 16 -5.38 -5.08 -27.86
C SER A 16 -3.88 -5.29 -28.12
N SER A 17 -3.35 -4.80 -29.23
CA SER A 17 -1.91 -4.81 -29.53
C SER A 17 -1.09 -3.85 -28.63
N HIS A 18 -1.68 -2.71 -28.24
CA HIS A 18 -1.12 -1.76 -27.26
C HIS A 18 -1.48 -2.09 -25.80
N LEU A 19 -2.52 -2.89 -25.53
CA LEU A 19 -3.00 -3.24 -24.20
C LEU A 19 -2.07 -4.28 -23.54
N ARG A 20 -1.20 -4.94 -24.32
CA ARG A 20 -0.01 -5.62 -23.77
C ARG A 20 0.96 -4.65 -23.07
N LYS A 21 0.73 -3.35 -23.23
CA LYS A 21 1.41 -2.22 -22.58
C LYS A 21 0.40 -1.22 -22.01
N ILE A 22 -0.74 -1.67 -21.45
CA ILE A 22 -1.53 -0.75 -20.59
C ILE A 22 -0.55 -0.28 -19.51
N PRO A 23 -0.23 1.02 -19.42
CA PRO A 23 0.58 1.51 -18.32
C PRO A 23 -0.18 1.18 -17.04
N PHE A 24 0.51 0.51 -16.10
CA PHE A 24 -0.07 0.24 -14.79
C PHE A 24 -0.61 1.56 -14.24
N PRO A 25 -1.90 1.65 -13.84
CA PRO A 25 -2.56 2.91 -13.53
C PRO A 25 -2.15 3.43 -12.14
N GLN A 26 -0.84 3.40 -11.86
CA GLN A 26 -0.24 3.79 -10.59
C GLN A 26 -0.70 5.18 -10.14
N PRO A 27 -0.71 6.23 -10.99
CA PRO A 27 -1.16 7.55 -10.54
C PRO A 27 -2.61 7.55 -10.07
N MET A 28 -3.50 6.80 -10.75
CA MET A 28 -4.91 6.69 -10.37
C MET A 28 -5.10 5.90 -9.07
N ILE A 29 -4.30 4.83 -8.88
CA ILE A 29 -4.33 4.03 -7.65
C ILE A 29 -3.85 4.88 -6.48
N LEU A 30 -2.74 5.60 -6.65
CA LEU A 30 -2.15 6.47 -5.65
C LEU A 30 -3.12 7.60 -5.26
N ASP A 31 -3.71 8.27 -6.24
CA ASP A 31 -4.73 9.31 -6.04
C ASP A 31 -5.96 8.76 -5.28
N PHE A 32 -6.46 7.59 -5.66
CA PHE A 32 -7.55 6.95 -4.94
C PHE A 32 -7.19 6.65 -3.48
N TRP A 33 -5.99 6.16 -3.21
CA TRP A 33 -5.57 5.81 -1.85
C TRP A 33 -5.26 7.02 -0.98
N SER A 34 -4.72 8.10 -1.54
CA SER A 34 -4.42 9.34 -0.82
C SER A 34 -5.67 10.17 -0.53
N SER A 35 -6.63 10.19 -1.46
CA SER A 35 -7.78 11.09 -1.38
C SER A 35 -9.03 10.50 -0.73
N ARG A 36 -9.14 9.17 -0.61
CA ARG A 36 -10.36 8.52 -0.08
C ARG A 36 -10.55 8.75 1.42
N LEU A 37 -11.80 8.65 1.87
CA LEU A 37 -12.12 8.67 3.30
C LEU A 37 -11.45 7.52 4.08
N PRO A 38 -11.03 7.76 5.34
CA PRO A 38 -10.68 6.70 6.27
C PRO A 38 -11.91 5.85 6.61
N PRO A 39 -11.73 4.63 7.18
CA PRO A 39 -12.84 3.84 7.72
C PRO A 39 -13.71 4.67 8.68
N PHE A 40 -15.01 4.36 8.70
CA PHE A 40 -15.93 5.01 9.63
C PHE A 40 -15.59 4.67 11.08
N GLY A 41 -15.66 5.67 11.96
CA GLY A 41 -15.40 5.49 13.39
C GLY A 41 -13.93 5.42 13.78
N ILE A 42 -12.99 5.51 12.84
CA ILE A 42 -11.59 5.80 13.17
C ILE A 42 -11.45 7.27 13.51
N ASP A 43 -10.78 7.52 14.63
CA ASP A 43 -10.25 8.82 15.03
C ASP A 43 -8.73 8.81 14.84
N LEU A 44 -8.23 9.75 14.05
CA LEU A 44 -6.80 9.86 13.76
C LEU A 44 -6.02 10.24 15.02
N ASP A 45 -6.57 11.12 15.86
CA ASP A 45 -5.91 11.56 17.09
C ASP A 45 -5.78 10.40 18.10
N GLU A 46 -6.69 9.42 18.04
CA GLU A 46 -6.57 8.20 18.84
C GLU A 46 -5.52 7.23 18.29
N ILE A 47 -5.30 7.19 16.97
CA ILE A 47 -4.30 6.31 16.35
C ILE A 47 -2.90 6.92 16.46
N GLU A 48 -2.78 8.23 16.19
CA GLU A 48 -1.54 8.98 16.22
C GLU A 48 -1.05 9.15 17.67
N GLY A 49 -0.10 8.31 18.06
CA GLY A 49 0.51 8.34 19.39
C GLY A 49 -0.02 7.31 20.37
N SER A 50 -0.96 6.45 19.96
CA SER A 50 -1.35 5.27 20.73
C SER A 50 -0.67 4.00 20.23
N GLN A 51 -0.59 3.01 21.12
CA GLN A 51 -0.23 1.66 20.74
C GLN A 51 -1.47 0.88 20.26
N PRO A 52 -1.30 -0.04 19.31
CA PRO A 52 -2.37 -0.96 18.93
C PRO A 52 -2.97 -1.67 20.15
N LYS A 53 -4.29 -1.89 20.10
CA LYS A 53 -5.04 -2.48 21.23
C LYS A 53 -4.70 -3.94 21.48
N SER A 54 -4.31 -4.68 20.45
CA SER A 54 -3.85 -6.07 20.55
C SER A 54 -2.38 -6.11 20.98
N PRO A 55 -1.92 -7.15 21.69
CA PRO A 55 -0.50 -7.31 21.98
C PRO A 55 0.32 -7.42 20.69
N MET A 56 1.61 -7.09 20.78
CA MET A 56 2.55 -7.31 19.68
C MET A 56 2.58 -8.81 19.35
N PRO A 57 2.42 -9.22 18.07
CA PRO A 57 2.45 -10.62 17.67
C PRO A 57 3.82 -11.28 17.89
N ASP A 58 3.80 -12.52 18.37
CA ASP A 58 4.91 -13.47 18.32
C ASP A 58 4.71 -14.47 17.16
N MET A 59 5.73 -15.28 16.87
CA MET A 59 5.72 -16.28 15.79
C MET A 59 4.77 -17.46 16.02
N GLU A 60 4.28 -17.64 17.25
CA GLU A 60 3.29 -18.66 17.60
C GLU A 60 1.85 -18.13 17.52
N ASP A 61 1.67 -16.83 17.31
CA ASP A 61 0.34 -16.22 17.27
C ASP A 61 -0.33 -16.39 15.91
N GLU A 62 -1.65 -16.37 15.93
CA GLU A 62 -2.47 -16.17 14.75
C GLU A 62 -2.75 -14.69 14.57
N VAL A 63 -2.47 -14.16 13.37
CA VAL A 63 -2.59 -12.74 13.07
C VAL A 63 -3.65 -12.48 12.00
N ARG A 64 -4.27 -11.32 12.06
CA ARG A 64 -5.25 -10.85 11.08
C ARG A 64 -4.93 -9.45 10.62
N LEU A 65 -4.94 -9.27 9.29
CA LEU A 65 -4.85 -7.95 8.66
C LEU A 65 -6.17 -7.20 8.86
N LEU A 66 -6.09 -6.02 9.46
CA LEU A 66 -7.21 -5.12 9.67
C LEU A 66 -7.48 -4.28 8.43
N TYR A 67 -8.72 -3.76 8.34
CA TYR A 67 -9.11 -2.78 7.33
C TYR A 67 -8.79 -3.16 5.88
N LYS A 68 -8.92 -4.43 5.50
CA LYS A 68 -8.52 -4.94 4.16
C LYS A 68 -9.05 -4.14 2.96
N THR A 69 -10.21 -3.49 3.08
CA THR A 69 -10.80 -2.63 2.04
C THR A 69 -10.23 -1.21 2.01
N HIS A 70 -9.42 -0.86 3.00
CA HIS A 70 -8.74 0.41 3.25
C HIS A 70 -7.21 0.26 3.30
N VAL A 71 -6.70 -0.85 2.80
CA VAL A 71 -5.28 -1.14 2.68
C VAL A 71 -4.99 -1.72 1.29
N TYR A 72 -3.83 -1.42 0.73
CA TYR A 72 -3.38 -1.98 -0.54
C TYR A 72 -1.86 -2.03 -0.60
N PHE A 73 -1.30 -2.97 -1.35
CA PHE A 73 0.12 -2.99 -1.66
C PHE A 73 0.34 -3.17 -3.16
N MET A 74 1.41 -2.57 -3.66
CA MET A 74 1.86 -2.74 -5.03
C MET A 74 3.36 -2.57 -5.15
N LYS A 75 3.93 -3.16 -6.19
CA LYS A 75 5.33 -2.93 -6.56
C LYS A 75 5.46 -1.54 -7.16
N GLN A 76 6.43 -0.77 -6.68
CA GLN A 76 6.73 0.55 -7.19
C GLN A 76 8.24 0.78 -7.14
N LYS A 77 8.73 1.62 -8.04
CA LYS A 77 10.06 2.19 -8.00
C LYS A 77 10.07 3.38 -7.04
N PHE A 78 10.92 3.32 -6.03
CA PHE A 78 11.12 4.40 -5.07
C PHE A 78 12.45 5.08 -5.32
N GLN A 79 12.50 6.40 -5.10
CA GLN A 79 13.78 7.08 -4.92
C GLN A 79 14.44 6.54 -3.63
N PRO A 80 15.77 6.39 -3.63
CA PRO A 80 16.51 6.11 -2.41
C PRO A 80 16.17 7.17 -1.36
N ASP A 81 15.95 6.77 -0.10
CA ASP A 81 15.77 7.74 0.97
C ASP A 81 17.04 8.61 1.06
N GLU A 82 16.93 9.94 1.00
CA GLU A 82 18.03 10.94 0.89
C GLU A 82 19.02 10.97 2.09
N ARG A 83 19.08 9.92 2.91
CA ARG A 83 19.69 9.97 4.24
C ARG A 83 21.16 9.54 4.33
N ASP A 84 21.92 9.43 3.24
CA ASP A 84 23.34 9.02 3.35
C ASP A 84 24.29 9.40 2.19
N SER A 85 24.07 10.47 1.43
CA SER A 85 25.10 10.88 0.44
C SER A 85 25.18 12.38 0.18
N GLU A 86 26.24 13.01 0.68
CA GLU A 86 26.79 14.32 0.24
C GLU A 86 27.39 14.26 -1.18
N ASP A 87 26.97 13.34 -2.04
CA ASP A 87 27.48 13.16 -3.40
C ASP A 87 26.37 13.48 -4.42
N GLU A 88 26.30 14.76 -4.83
CA GLU A 88 25.27 15.36 -5.69
C GLU A 88 25.24 14.91 -7.18
N GLU A 89 25.85 13.77 -7.57
CA GLU A 89 25.95 13.41 -9.00
C GLU A 89 25.85 11.91 -9.31
N LYS A 90 25.03 11.14 -8.58
CA LYS A 90 24.63 9.80 -9.04
C LYS A 90 23.19 9.83 -9.52
N GLU A 91 23.00 9.48 -10.80
CA GLU A 91 21.68 9.14 -11.35
C GLU A 91 20.97 8.23 -10.33
N GLU A 92 19.92 8.75 -9.70
CA GLU A 92 19.22 8.08 -8.60
C GLU A 92 18.69 6.73 -9.09
N GLU A 93 19.40 5.66 -8.75
CA GLU A 93 19.02 4.30 -9.14
C GLU A 93 17.77 3.94 -8.34
N GLN A 94 16.60 4.13 -8.97
CA GLN A 94 15.33 3.84 -8.33
C GLN A 94 15.28 2.36 -7.93
N VAL A 95 15.02 2.10 -6.64
CA VAL A 95 14.94 0.74 -6.12
C VAL A 95 13.49 0.25 -6.22
N GLU A 96 13.30 -0.92 -6.83
CA GLU A 96 11.99 -1.57 -6.87
C GLU A 96 11.69 -2.22 -5.52
N ALA A 97 10.58 -1.83 -4.91
CA ALA A 97 10.12 -2.36 -3.62
C ALA A 97 8.59 -2.46 -3.60
N ILE A 98 8.04 -3.03 -2.53
CA ILE A 98 6.60 -3.06 -2.28
C ILE A 98 6.23 -1.83 -1.45
N GLY A 99 5.38 -0.98 -2.00
CA GLY A 99 4.73 0.11 -1.27
C GLY A 99 3.45 -0.39 -0.62
N PHE A 100 3.29 -0.12 0.67
CA PHE A 100 2.08 -0.38 1.43
C PHE A 100 1.32 0.92 1.66
N TYR A 101 0.06 0.97 1.25
CA TYR A 101 -0.80 2.15 1.31
C TYR A 101 -1.98 1.86 2.22
N SER A 102 -2.36 2.85 3.03
CA SER A 102 -3.55 2.75 3.83
C SER A 102 -4.25 4.09 3.94
N SER A 103 -5.56 4.05 3.77
CA SER A 103 -6.41 5.22 3.98
C SER A 103 -6.82 5.43 5.44
N ILE A 104 -6.39 4.58 6.38
CA ILE A 104 -6.75 4.77 7.79
C ILE A 104 -6.15 6.03 8.39
N PHE A 105 -5.06 6.53 7.80
CA PHE A 105 -4.37 7.75 8.18
C PHE A 105 -4.86 8.98 7.40
N ASN A 106 -5.84 8.82 6.51
CA ASN A 106 -6.35 9.92 5.73
C ASN A 106 -7.22 10.81 6.61
N SER A 107 -7.02 12.12 6.47
CA SER A 107 -7.85 13.11 7.14
C SER A 107 -9.25 13.15 6.56
N ARG A 108 -10.26 13.03 7.43
CA ARG A 108 -11.65 13.20 7.02
C ARG A 108 -11.98 14.65 6.68
N SER A 109 -11.32 15.62 7.31
CA SER A 109 -11.58 17.04 7.05
C SER A 109 -11.17 17.45 5.64
N ASP A 110 -10.16 16.78 5.08
CA ASP A 110 -9.51 17.20 3.84
C ASP A 110 -10.11 16.49 2.61
N HIS A 111 -10.98 15.51 2.85
CA HIS A 111 -11.64 14.73 1.80
C HIS A 111 -12.46 15.62 0.85
N MET A 112 -12.07 15.61 -0.43
CA MET A 112 -12.70 16.38 -1.53
C MET A 112 -12.60 17.91 -1.38
N ILE A 113 -11.73 18.41 -0.50
CA ILE A 113 -11.36 19.82 -0.47
C ILE A 113 -10.21 20.02 -1.45
N MET A 114 -10.42 20.88 -2.46
CA MET A 114 -9.33 21.35 -3.31
C MET A 114 -8.44 22.25 -2.46
N VAL A 115 -7.37 21.68 -1.90
CA VAL A 115 -6.35 22.48 -1.22
C VAL A 115 -5.63 23.25 -2.34
N GLU A 116 -5.89 24.56 -2.43
CA GLU A 116 -5.33 25.44 -3.47
C GLU A 116 -3.79 25.47 -3.42
N ASP A 117 -3.20 24.98 -2.34
CA ASP A 117 -1.77 24.82 -2.15
C ASP A 117 -1.31 23.39 -2.47
N HIS A 118 -1.14 23.11 -3.76
CA HIS A 118 -0.52 21.87 -4.26
C HIS A 118 0.96 21.70 -3.85
N SER A 119 1.54 22.62 -3.06
CA SER A 119 2.90 22.50 -2.52
C SER A 119 2.97 21.85 -1.12
N SER A 120 1.81 21.55 -0.52
CA SER A 120 1.77 20.80 0.73
C SER A 120 2.11 19.33 0.46
N ILE A 121 3.25 18.90 1.00
CA ILE A 121 3.77 17.52 1.08
C ILE A 121 2.70 16.51 1.58
N GLU A 122 1.63 17.00 2.18
CA GLU A 122 0.50 16.23 2.72
C GLU A 122 -0.37 15.55 1.66
N ASN A 123 -0.35 16.01 0.40
CA ASN A 123 -1.15 15.42 -0.69
C ASN A 123 -0.43 14.31 -1.47
N GLU A 124 0.83 14.02 -1.16
CA GLU A 124 1.51 12.87 -1.75
C GLU A 124 0.93 11.56 -1.19
N PRO A 125 0.79 10.52 -2.01
CA PRO A 125 0.31 9.23 -1.56
C PRO A 125 1.26 8.66 -0.51
N ARG A 126 0.84 8.76 0.76
CA ARG A 126 1.62 8.29 1.91
C ARG A 126 1.81 6.78 1.82
N VAL A 127 3.00 6.40 1.39
CA VAL A 127 3.51 5.05 1.56
C VAL A 127 3.69 4.87 3.06
N VAL A 128 2.84 4.05 3.67
CA VAL A 128 2.86 3.78 5.10
C VAL A 128 4.09 2.95 5.46
N LEU A 129 4.38 1.94 4.63
CA LEU A 129 5.52 1.04 4.82
C LEU A 129 6.13 0.67 3.46
N LYS A 130 7.45 0.49 3.43
CA LYS A 130 8.20 -0.03 2.29
C LYS A 130 8.79 -1.38 2.65
N PHE A 131 8.64 -2.37 1.78
CA PHE A 131 9.17 -3.71 2.00
C PHE A 131 9.94 -4.24 0.79
N PRO A 132 10.95 -5.10 0.98
CA PRO A 132 11.60 -5.81 -0.12
C PRO A 132 10.61 -6.64 -0.94
N LEU A 133 10.91 -6.86 -2.22
CA LEU A 133 10.07 -7.68 -3.12
C LEU A 133 9.91 -9.13 -2.64
N THR A 134 10.84 -9.64 -1.82
CA THR A 134 10.77 -10.98 -1.22
C THR A 134 9.57 -11.17 -0.29
N TYR A 135 8.93 -10.09 0.16
CA TYR A 135 7.80 -10.13 1.09
C TYR A 135 6.44 -10.33 0.38
N GLU A 136 6.42 -10.32 -0.97
CA GLU A 136 5.18 -10.32 -1.76
C GLU A 136 4.24 -11.49 -1.44
N GLU A 137 4.76 -12.72 -1.39
CA GLU A 137 3.92 -13.90 -1.16
C GLU A 137 3.32 -13.91 0.26
N SER A 138 4.07 -13.42 1.25
CA SER A 138 3.56 -13.23 2.62
C SER A 138 2.47 -12.16 2.67
N MET A 139 2.62 -11.06 1.93
CA MET A 139 1.56 -10.04 1.84
C MET A 139 0.30 -10.58 1.16
N LYS A 140 0.43 -11.30 0.04
CA LYS A 140 -0.73 -11.94 -0.61
C LYS A 140 -1.49 -12.84 0.36
N LEU A 141 -0.76 -13.68 1.10
CA LEU A 141 -1.34 -14.59 2.08
C LEU A 141 -2.16 -13.85 3.16
N LEU A 142 -1.61 -12.75 3.72
CA LEU A 142 -2.29 -11.91 4.72
C LEU A 142 -3.56 -11.24 4.19
N PHE A 143 -3.58 -10.86 2.91
CA PHE A 143 -4.75 -10.26 2.28
C PHE A 143 -5.82 -11.31 1.97
N GLU A 144 -5.43 -12.47 1.44
CA GLU A 144 -6.32 -13.53 0.98
C GLU A 144 -7.04 -14.24 2.13
N ARG A 145 -6.33 -14.52 3.24
CA ARG A 145 -6.89 -15.27 4.38
C ARG A 145 -7.42 -14.37 5.47
N GLU A 146 -8.52 -14.75 6.11
CA GLU A 146 -9.07 -14.00 7.24
C GLU A 146 -8.06 -13.88 8.40
N SER A 147 -7.33 -14.95 8.68
CA SER A 147 -6.23 -15.00 9.63
C SER A 147 -5.13 -15.95 9.15
N VAL A 148 -3.91 -15.75 9.65
CA VAL A 148 -2.71 -16.50 9.25
C VAL A 148 -1.87 -16.75 10.50
N ALA A 149 -1.42 -17.98 10.72
CA ALA A 149 -0.42 -18.25 11.76
C ALA A 149 0.91 -17.59 11.36
N ALA A 150 1.55 -16.87 12.28
CA ALA A 150 2.77 -16.11 11.99
C ALA A 150 3.91 -16.99 11.43
N ASN A 151 4.00 -18.23 11.90
CA ASN A 151 4.95 -19.24 11.41
C ASN A 151 4.65 -19.82 10.01
N GLU A 152 3.47 -19.57 9.44
CA GLU A 152 3.11 -19.99 8.08
C GLU A 152 3.52 -18.96 7.01
N LEU A 153 3.99 -17.77 7.41
CA LEU A 153 4.44 -16.77 6.46
C LEU A 153 5.67 -17.29 5.69
N PRO A 154 5.65 -17.26 4.34
CA PRO A 154 6.76 -17.70 3.51
C PRO A 154 7.93 -16.69 3.52
N LEU A 155 8.52 -16.47 4.70
CA LEU A 155 9.65 -15.59 4.96
C LEU A 155 10.59 -16.20 6.00
N PRO A 156 11.89 -15.84 6.00
CA PRO A 156 12.77 -16.08 7.13
C PRO A 156 12.17 -15.50 8.42
N ARG A 157 12.40 -16.14 9.56
CA ARG A 157 11.83 -15.72 10.86
C ARG A 157 12.04 -14.24 11.15
N GLU A 158 13.26 -13.74 10.97
CA GLU A 158 13.59 -12.32 11.23
C GLU A 158 12.80 -11.36 10.31
N ASP A 159 12.59 -11.75 9.05
CA ASP A 159 11.82 -10.96 8.08
C ASP A 159 10.32 -10.99 8.37
N ALA A 160 9.80 -12.16 8.81
CA ALA A 160 8.44 -12.29 9.26
C ALA A 160 8.17 -11.42 10.50
N GLU A 161 9.04 -11.46 11.51
CA GLU A 161 8.95 -10.61 12.71
C GLU A 161 8.96 -9.12 12.34
N LYS A 162 9.81 -8.70 11.38
CA LYS A 162 9.83 -7.31 10.86
C LYS A 162 8.53 -6.94 10.14
N LEU A 163 8.00 -7.82 9.28
CA LEU A 163 6.72 -7.59 8.60
C LEU A 163 5.59 -7.39 9.60
N LEU A 164 5.47 -8.32 10.56
CA LEU A 164 4.40 -8.34 11.55
C LEU A 164 4.47 -7.13 12.48
N SER A 165 5.65 -6.83 13.04
CA SER A 165 5.84 -5.67 13.92
C SER A 165 5.61 -4.35 13.21
N SER A 166 6.03 -4.23 11.95
CA SER A 166 5.80 -3.04 11.13
C SER A 166 4.32 -2.81 10.88
N LEU A 167 3.58 -3.83 10.41
CA LEU A 167 2.14 -3.73 10.19
C LEU A 167 1.37 -3.49 11.50
N TRP A 168 1.76 -4.17 12.58
CA TRP A 168 1.15 -3.98 13.90
C TRP A 168 1.36 -2.56 14.39
N SER A 169 2.58 -2.02 14.35
CA SER A 169 2.87 -0.65 14.82
C SER A 169 2.10 0.43 14.07
N CYS A 170 1.67 0.15 12.84
CA CYS A 170 0.79 1.02 12.05
C CYS A 170 -0.71 0.75 12.29
N HIS A 171 -1.11 -0.01 13.31
CA HIS A 171 -2.51 -0.39 13.59
C HIS A 171 -3.18 -1.17 12.44
N LEU A 172 -2.40 -1.82 11.59
CA LEU A 172 -2.89 -2.56 10.41
C LEU A 172 -3.02 -4.07 10.69
N LEU A 173 -2.55 -4.54 11.84
CA LEU A 173 -2.52 -5.94 12.19
C LEU A 173 -2.95 -6.14 13.64
N GLU A 174 -3.62 -7.24 13.91
CA GLU A 174 -3.90 -7.69 15.28
C GLU A 174 -3.62 -9.18 15.46
N THR A 175 -3.35 -9.57 16.70
CA THR A 175 -3.38 -10.97 17.12
C THR A 175 -4.82 -11.42 17.33
N VAL A 176 -5.20 -12.54 16.74
CA VAL A 176 -6.48 -13.21 16.99
C VAL A 176 -6.36 -13.98 18.30
N LYS A 177 -7.20 -13.66 19.28
CA LYS A 177 -7.30 -14.48 20.50
C LYS A 177 -7.99 -15.79 20.14
N THR A 178 -7.26 -16.89 20.28
CA THR A 178 -7.82 -18.25 20.26
C THR A 178 -8.60 -18.55 21.54
#